data_AF-A0A9Q0CLN2-F1
#
_entry.id   AF-A0A9Q0CLN2-F1
#
_cell.length_a   1.000
_cell.length_b   1.000
_cell.length_c   1.000
_cell.angle_alpha   90.00
_cell.angle_beta   90.00
_cell.angle_gamma   90.00
#
_symmetry.space_group_name_H-M   'P 1'
#
loop_
_entity.id
_entity.type
_entity.pdbx_description
1 polymer ?
#
loop_
_entity_poly.entity_id
_entity_poly.type
_entity_poly.pdbx_seq_one_letter_code
_entity_poly.pdbx_strand_id
1 'polypeptide(L)'
;MDWSELLPELLDAILGKLTEFTDNLCFRSVCHSWQNIAKSHGMPPSIPWLYLPQNPVATNLQFYSFSENKVYKIPFPEAQDSQIIGSASGFLLIVGCLKNPKVLMINPFTGTKAHLPYVGHYDQYIQWDYSGSIVVTNYGCLKAKGGVYCRPGDHSWSGIDALADCLIHRIVHKAGSFYVLDYRTPVFYVLDDKMPNLTRIIRIPQYDPKYCQLFVFPDAILLSTHYYRNELPTLMPNSFDPMKQLS
;
A
#
# COMPACT_ATOMS: atom_id res chain seq x y z
N MET A 1 36.44 20.31 5.68
CA MET A 1 35.18 20.71 6.32
C MET A 1 34.22 19.57 6.06
N ASP A 2 33.78 18.89 7.12
CA ASP A 2 32.89 17.74 6.98
C ASP A 2 31.44 18.23 6.97
N TRP A 3 30.65 17.81 5.98
CA TRP A 3 29.23 18.13 5.89
C TRP A 3 28.43 17.54 7.06
N SER A 4 28.99 16.55 7.76
CA SER A 4 28.40 15.97 8.97
C SER A 4 28.44 16.90 10.20
N GLU A 5 29.31 17.91 10.19
CA GLU A 5 29.53 18.85 11.31
C GLU A 5 28.70 20.14 11.21
N LEU A 6 27.83 20.25 10.20
CA LEU A 6 26.94 21.39 10.06
C LEU A 6 25.95 21.48 11.23
N LEU A 7 25.77 22.70 11.73
CA LEU A 7 24.80 22.99 12.77
C LEU A 7 23.38 22.61 12.31
N PRO A 8 22.55 22.00 13.17
CA PRO A 8 21.17 21.63 12.85
C PRO A 8 20.35 22.76 12.24
N GLU A 9 20.54 24.01 12.69
CA GLU A 9 19.82 25.18 12.20
C GLU A 9 20.16 25.51 10.75
N LEU A 10 21.40 25.25 10.33
CA LEU A 10 21.81 25.43 8.93
C LEU A 10 21.25 24.34 8.05
N LEU A 11 21.24 23.09 8.54
CA LEU A 11 20.60 21.97 7.85
C LEU A 11 19.10 22.21 7.66
N ASP A 12 18.44 22.74 8.68
CA ASP A 12 17.03 23.15 8.66
C ASP A 12 16.77 24.22 7.59
N ALA A 13 17.62 25.26 7.57
CA ALA A 13 17.52 26.35 6.60
C ALA A 13 17.81 25.91 5.17
N ILE A 14 18.68 24.93 4.96
CA ILE A 14 18.92 24.31 3.64
C ILE A 14 17.67 23.52 3.25
N LEU A 15 17.20 22.63 4.13
CA LEU A 15 16.06 21.76 3.87
C LEU A 15 14.78 22.55 3.54
N GLY A 16 14.52 23.64 4.27
CA GLY A 16 13.38 24.53 4.03
C GLY A 16 13.41 25.24 2.66
N LYS A 17 14.55 25.21 1.95
CA LYS A 17 14.67 25.72 0.58
C LYS A 17 14.53 24.63 -0.48
N LEU A 18 14.55 23.35 -0.10
CA LEU A 18 14.41 22.23 -1.04
C LEU A 18 12.94 21.96 -1.30
N THR A 19 12.42 22.53 -2.39
CA THR A 19 11.03 22.35 -2.82
C THR A 19 10.81 21.05 -3.59
N GLU A 20 11.86 20.55 -4.24
CA GLU A 20 11.79 19.33 -5.04
C GLU A 20 11.93 18.08 -4.18
N PHE A 21 11.11 17.08 -4.52
CA PHE A 21 11.13 15.78 -3.85
C PHE A 21 12.51 15.11 -3.93
N THR A 22 13.16 15.18 -5.09
CA THR A 22 14.47 14.56 -5.33
C THR A 22 15.59 15.23 -4.57
N ASP A 23 15.58 16.55 -4.46
CA ASP A 23 16.53 17.28 -3.63
C ASP A 23 16.38 16.90 -2.16
N ASN A 24 15.15 16.76 -1.67
CA ASN A 24 14.89 16.29 -0.31
C ASN A 24 15.40 14.86 -0.08
N LEU A 25 15.22 13.97 -1.07
CA LEU A 25 15.78 12.61 -1.01
C LEU A 25 17.31 12.62 -0.97
N CYS A 26 17.95 13.42 -1.82
CA CYS A 26 19.40 13.59 -1.84
C CYS A 26 19.90 14.17 -0.50
N PHE A 27 19.19 15.12 0.07
CA PHE A 27 19.49 15.67 1.40
C PHE A 27 19.45 14.57 2.47
N ARG A 28 18.43 13.72 2.45
CA ARG A 28 18.29 12.58 3.39
C ARG A 28 19.38 11.52 3.25
N SER A 29 20.01 11.40 2.08
CA SER A 29 20.99 10.35 1.81
C SER A 29 22.44 10.74 2.15
N VAL A 30 22.70 11.99 2.54
CA VAL A 30 24.05 12.48 2.86
C VAL A 30 24.66 11.73 4.05
N CYS A 31 24.03 11.82 5.22
CA CYS A 31 24.45 11.12 6.45
C CYS A 31 23.30 11.08 7.48
N HIS A 32 23.49 10.39 8.60
CA HIS A 32 22.46 10.25 9.64
C HIS A 32 22.01 11.59 10.24
N SER A 33 22.90 12.57 10.38
CA SER A 33 22.55 13.90 10.92
C SER A 33 21.50 14.59 10.03
N TRP A 34 21.77 14.66 8.72
CA TRP A 34 20.87 15.24 7.72
C TRP A 34 19.56 14.46 7.61
N GLN A 35 19.65 13.14 7.61
CA GLN A 35 18.47 12.27 7.57
C GLN A 35 17.52 12.52 8.75
N ASN A 36 18.06 12.77 9.95
CA ASN A 36 17.26 13.00 11.15
C ASN A 36 16.52 14.35 11.10
N ILE A 37 17.18 15.42 10.64
CA ILE A 37 16.53 16.72 10.41
C ILE A 37 15.43 16.60 9.37
N ALA A 38 15.65 15.84 8.31
CA ALA A 38 14.65 15.68 7.27
C ALA A 38 13.42 14.87 7.68
N LYS A 39 13.52 14.01 8.71
CA LYS A 39 12.37 13.26 9.25
C LYS A 39 11.37 14.18 9.95
N SER A 40 11.81 15.27 10.60
CA SER A 40 10.91 16.19 11.32
C SER A 40 10.15 17.14 10.39
N HIS A 41 10.72 17.49 9.23
CA HIS A 41 10.09 18.38 8.24
C HIS A 41 9.03 17.71 7.36
N GLY A 42 8.96 16.37 7.39
CA GLY A 42 8.15 15.63 6.42
C GLY A 42 8.73 15.71 5.00
N MET A 43 8.00 15.17 4.02
CA MET A 43 8.36 15.29 2.60
C MET A 43 7.47 16.35 1.94
N PRO A 44 8.01 17.16 1.02
CA PRO A 44 7.17 18.01 0.20
C PRO A 44 6.18 17.15 -0.60
N PRO A 45 4.95 17.65 -0.86
CA PRO A 45 4.01 16.97 -1.74
C PRO A 45 4.65 16.78 -3.12
N SER A 46 4.79 15.54 -3.56
CA SER A 46 5.36 15.22 -4.86
C SER A 46 4.30 14.73 -5.82
N ILE A 47 4.36 15.16 -7.08
CA ILE A 47 3.62 14.52 -8.18
C ILE A 47 4.01 13.02 -8.18
N PRO A 48 3.07 12.08 -8.37
CA PRO A 48 3.35 10.65 -8.29
C PRO A 48 4.47 10.24 -9.23
N TRP A 49 5.28 9.27 -8.83
CA TRP A 49 6.33 8.68 -9.68
C TRP A 49 5.78 7.44 -10.35
N LEU A 50 5.89 7.35 -11.68
CA LEU A 50 5.44 6.18 -12.41
C LEU A 50 6.54 5.12 -12.42
N TYR A 51 6.27 3.97 -11.80
CA TYR A 51 7.11 2.80 -11.98
C TYR A 51 7.05 2.31 -13.43
N LEU A 52 8.21 2.13 -14.07
CA LEU A 52 8.31 1.62 -15.43
C LEU A 52 8.57 0.11 -15.41
N PRO A 53 7.85 -0.68 -16.24
CA PRO A 53 8.05 -2.13 -16.33
C PRO A 53 9.52 -2.49 -16.60
N GLN A 54 10.03 -3.47 -15.86
CA GLN A 54 11.40 -3.92 -16.01
C GLN A 54 11.57 -5.05 -17.01
N ASN A 55 12.71 -5.02 -17.70
CA ASN A 55 13.25 -6.21 -18.35
C ASN A 55 13.62 -7.25 -17.26
N PRO A 56 13.34 -8.55 -17.43
CA PRO A 56 13.68 -9.60 -16.47
C PRO A 56 15.15 -9.60 -15.99
N VAL A 57 16.07 -9.12 -16.81
CA VAL A 57 17.52 -9.05 -16.53
C VAL A 57 17.92 -7.71 -15.87
N ALA A 58 16.98 -6.78 -15.68
CA ALA A 58 17.28 -5.50 -15.07
C ALA A 58 17.63 -5.66 -13.59
N THR A 59 18.67 -4.95 -13.16
CA THR A 59 19.13 -4.89 -11.77
C THR A 59 18.79 -3.57 -11.10
N ASN A 60 17.88 -2.78 -11.68
CA ASN A 60 17.51 -1.45 -11.19
C ASN A 60 15.99 -1.25 -11.28
N LEU A 61 15.41 -0.57 -10.30
CA LEU A 61 14.06 -0.01 -10.40
C LEU A 61 14.09 1.26 -11.24
N GLN A 62 13.12 1.41 -12.15
CA GLN A 62 12.99 2.59 -13.00
C GLN A 62 11.72 3.35 -12.66
N PHE A 63 11.86 4.65 -12.43
CA PHE A 63 10.74 5.54 -12.13
C PHE A 63 10.80 6.77 -13.00
N TYR A 64 9.67 7.13 -13.60
CA TYR A 64 9.52 8.38 -14.30
C TYR A 64 8.93 9.43 -13.37
N SER A 65 9.66 10.54 -13.21
CA SER A 65 9.22 11.73 -12.49
C SER A 65 8.51 12.67 -13.45
N PHE A 66 7.23 12.95 -13.20
CA PHE A 66 6.45 13.89 -14.00
C PHE A 66 6.85 15.35 -13.75
N SER A 67 7.30 15.70 -12.55
CA SER A 67 7.71 17.09 -12.23
C SER A 67 8.96 17.49 -13.00
N GLU A 68 9.90 16.56 -13.14
CA GLU A 68 11.19 16.81 -13.78
C GLU A 68 11.27 16.32 -15.23
N ASN A 69 10.27 15.56 -15.69
CA ASN A 69 10.31 14.87 -16.98
C ASN A 69 11.58 14.01 -17.16
N LYS A 70 11.94 13.24 -16.11
CA LYS A 70 13.17 12.43 -16.05
C LYS A 70 12.90 11.00 -15.62
N VAL A 71 13.71 10.07 -16.12
CA VAL A 71 13.73 8.68 -15.64
C VAL A 71 14.87 8.50 -14.65
N TYR A 72 14.50 8.13 -13.43
CA TYR A 72 15.39 7.75 -12.35
C TYR A 72 15.61 6.24 -12.32
N LYS A 73 16.86 5.83 -12.09
CA LYS A 73 17.26 4.43 -11.96
C LYS A 73 17.83 4.21 -10.57
N ILE A 74 17.17 3.37 -9.79
CA ILE A 74 17.58 3.03 -8.43
C ILE A 74 18.19 1.62 -8.45
N PRO A 75 19.48 1.45 -8.10
CA PRO A 75 20.10 0.14 -8.03
C PRO A 75 19.36 -0.80 -7.11
N PHE A 76 19.00 -1.96 -7.65
CA PHE A 76 18.27 -2.98 -6.92
C PHE A 76 18.48 -4.36 -7.56
N PRO A 77 19.65 -4.99 -7.32
CA PRO A 77 19.99 -6.30 -7.86
C PRO A 77 18.94 -7.38 -7.52
N GLU A 78 18.25 -7.22 -6.39
CA GLU A 78 17.21 -8.15 -5.97
C GLU A 78 15.94 -8.08 -6.81
N ALA A 79 15.76 -7.12 -7.73
CA ALA A 79 14.66 -7.15 -8.70
C ALA A 79 14.88 -8.15 -9.83
N GLN A 80 16.11 -8.65 -10.02
CA GLN A 80 16.36 -9.65 -11.05
C GLN A 80 15.41 -10.85 -10.85
N ASP A 81 14.78 -11.27 -11.93
CA ASP A 81 13.75 -12.31 -11.97
C ASP A 81 12.62 -12.14 -10.94
N SER A 82 12.22 -10.88 -10.69
CA SER A 82 11.18 -10.53 -9.72
C SER A 82 10.13 -9.60 -10.31
N GLN A 83 8.95 -9.57 -9.70
CA GLN A 83 7.85 -8.71 -10.07
C GLN A 83 7.45 -7.82 -8.90
N ILE A 84 7.13 -6.56 -9.20
CA ILE A 84 6.45 -5.67 -8.26
C ILE A 84 4.95 -5.94 -8.41
N ILE A 85 4.32 -6.36 -7.31
CA ILE A 85 2.90 -6.74 -7.30
C ILE A 85 2.00 -5.69 -6.63
N GLY A 86 2.59 -4.69 -5.98
CA GLY A 86 1.83 -3.57 -5.44
C GLY A 86 2.68 -2.65 -4.57
N SER A 87 2.02 -1.63 -4.02
CA SER A 87 2.60 -0.66 -3.11
C SER A 87 1.67 -0.38 -1.93
N ALA A 88 2.21 -0.24 -0.73
CA ALA A 88 1.46 0.11 0.47
C ALA A 88 2.35 0.91 1.43
N SER A 89 1.83 1.98 2.04
CA SER A 89 2.53 2.78 3.06
C SER A 89 3.98 3.16 2.73
N GLY A 90 4.26 3.51 1.46
CA GLY A 90 5.59 3.88 0.97
C GLY A 90 6.53 2.70 0.66
N PHE A 91 6.06 1.46 0.78
CA PHE A 91 6.79 0.24 0.41
C PHE A 91 6.23 -0.36 -0.88
N LEU A 92 7.11 -0.99 -1.65
CA LEU A 92 6.80 -1.86 -2.78
C LEU A 92 6.92 -3.30 -2.31
N LEU A 93 5.96 -4.15 -2.71
CA LEU A 93 6.04 -5.59 -2.51
C LEU A 93 6.59 -6.25 -3.76
N ILE A 94 7.68 -6.98 -3.58
CA ILE A 94 8.44 -7.63 -4.62
C ILE A 94 8.40 -9.12 -4.38
N VAL A 95 8.02 -9.85 -5.42
CA VAL A 95 7.93 -11.31 -5.41
C VAL A 95 8.85 -11.87 -6.49
N GLY A 96 9.76 -12.75 -6.08
CA GLY A 96 10.65 -13.47 -6.98
C GLY A 96 9.94 -14.57 -7.76
N CYS A 97 10.57 -15.02 -8.85
CA CYS A 97 10.06 -16.13 -9.63
C CYS A 97 9.96 -17.44 -8.82
N LEU A 98 9.15 -18.39 -9.32
CA LEU A 98 8.91 -19.69 -8.66
C LEU A 98 10.18 -20.51 -8.37
N LYS A 99 11.26 -20.30 -9.13
CA LYS A 99 12.54 -21.00 -8.94
C LYS A 99 13.33 -20.49 -7.73
N ASN A 100 13.09 -19.24 -7.32
CA ASN A 100 13.72 -18.62 -6.16
C ASN A 100 12.68 -17.76 -5.43
N PRO A 101 11.73 -18.40 -4.70
CA PRO A 101 10.63 -17.70 -4.07
C PRO A 101 11.16 -16.78 -2.96
N LYS A 102 11.17 -15.48 -3.25
CA LYS A 102 11.51 -14.44 -2.29
C LYS A 102 10.36 -13.44 -2.23
N VAL A 103 10.08 -12.96 -1.03
CA VAL A 103 9.10 -11.90 -0.79
C VAL A 103 9.80 -10.79 -0.03
N LEU A 104 9.80 -9.60 -0.61
CA LEU A 104 10.57 -8.49 -0.10
C LEU A 104 9.71 -7.23 -0.17
N MET A 105 9.59 -6.56 0.96
CA MET A 105 9.15 -5.18 1.00
C MET A 105 10.36 -4.26 0.89
N ILE A 106 10.26 -3.24 0.05
CA ILE A 106 11.29 -2.20 -0.06
C ILE A 106 10.66 -0.82 -0.13
N ASN A 107 11.21 0.11 0.63
CA ASN A 107 11.00 1.52 0.37
C ASN A 107 12.11 2.00 -0.61
N PRO A 108 11.79 2.29 -1.88
CA PRO A 108 12.79 2.55 -2.91
C PRO A 108 13.61 3.82 -2.64
N PHE A 109 13.10 4.74 -1.83
CA PHE A 109 13.71 6.04 -1.59
C PHE A 109 14.60 6.06 -0.33
N THR A 110 14.28 5.24 0.67
CA THR A 110 15.10 5.10 1.88
C THR A 110 16.01 3.88 1.86
N GLY A 111 15.79 2.95 0.92
CA GLY A 111 16.51 1.67 0.86
C GLY A 111 16.14 0.70 1.98
N THR A 112 15.15 1.03 2.82
CA THR A 112 14.68 0.14 3.89
C THR A 112 14.06 -1.11 3.30
N LYS A 113 14.48 -2.28 3.79
CA LYS A 113 14.12 -3.61 3.28
C LYS A 113 13.57 -4.48 4.40
N ALA A 114 12.58 -5.31 4.10
CA ALA A 114 12.07 -6.33 5.00
C ALA A 114 11.70 -7.60 4.23
N HIS A 115 12.31 -8.71 4.58
CA HIS A 115 11.91 -10.01 4.05
C HIS A 115 10.62 -10.47 4.73
N LEU A 116 9.72 -11.02 3.93
CA LEU A 116 8.50 -11.66 4.42
C LEU A 116 8.56 -13.17 4.15
N PRO A 117 7.85 -13.98 4.95
CA PRO A 117 7.73 -15.39 4.64
C PRO A 117 6.98 -15.60 3.31
N TYR A 118 7.18 -16.76 2.68
CA TYR A 118 6.46 -17.12 1.46
C TYR A 118 5.03 -17.57 1.80
N VAL A 119 4.00 -16.94 1.22
CA VAL A 119 2.57 -17.29 1.45
C VAL A 119 2.08 -18.40 0.51
N GLY A 120 2.89 -18.82 -0.47
CA GLY A 120 2.50 -19.75 -1.53
C GLY A 120 2.64 -19.13 -2.90
N HIS A 121 2.01 -19.73 -3.92
CA HIS A 121 2.04 -19.19 -5.27
C HIS A 121 1.37 -17.82 -5.28
N TYR A 122 2.17 -16.78 -5.47
CA TYR A 122 1.72 -15.43 -5.68
C TYR A 122 1.29 -15.29 -7.15
N ASP A 123 -0.02 -15.32 -7.41
CA ASP A 123 -0.58 -14.94 -8.70
C ASP A 123 -0.77 -13.41 -8.80
N GLN A 124 -1.37 -12.93 -9.90
CA GLN A 124 -1.56 -11.49 -10.14
C GLN A 124 -2.59 -10.83 -9.19
N TYR A 125 -3.18 -11.55 -8.23
CA TYR A 125 -4.33 -11.11 -7.43
C TYR A 125 -4.05 -11.06 -5.93
N ILE A 126 -2.86 -10.60 -5.55
CA ILE A 126 -2.52 -10.39 -4.14
C ILE A 126 -3.04 -9.03 -3.70
N GLN A 127 -3.79 -9.07 -2.61
CA GLN A 127 -4.23 -7.89 -1.88
C GLN A 127 -3.43 -7.86 -0.59
N TRP A 128 -2.73 -6.75 -0.36
CA TRP A 128 -1.93 -6.58 0.83
C TRP A 128 -1.93 -5.12 1.25
N ASP A 129 -1.72 -4.87 2.54
CA ASP A 129 -1.41 -3.55 3.08
C ASP A 129 -0.49 -3.68 4.31
N TYR A 130 0.10 -2.57 4.73
CA TYR A 130 1.09 -2.49 5.79
C TYR A 130 0.80 -1.33 6.74
N SER A 131 0.70 -1.63 8.04
CA SER A 131 0.40 -0.63 9.07
C SER A 131 1.61 0.19 9.53
N GLY A 132 2.82 -0.16 9.09
CA GLY A 132 4.06 0.29 9.72
C GLY A 132 4.64 -0.71 10.72
N SER A 133 3.88 -1.75 11.09
CA SER A 133 4.34 -2.85 11.96
C SER A 133 3.89 -4.23 11.53
N ILE A 134 2.73 -4.35 10.88
CA ILE A 134 2.15 -5.63 10.45
C ILE A 134 1.77 -5.54 8.98
N VAL A 135 2.05 -6.61 8.25
CA VAL A 135 1.57 -6.85 6.89
C VAL A 135 0.36 -7.77 6.97
N VAL A 136 -0.73 -7.40 6.32
CA VAL A 136 -1.90 -8.26 6.13
C VAL A 136 -2.04 -8.56 4.64
N THR A 137 -2.28 -9.82 4.29
CA THR A 137 -2.47 -10.25 2.89
C THR A 137 -3.47 -11.40 2.79
N ASN A 138 -4.03 -11.61 1.61
CA ASN A 138 -4.68 -12.87 1.27
C ASN A 138 -3.65 -13.97 0.99
N TYR A 139 -4.10 -15.23 1.02
CA TYR A 139 -3.36 -16.31 0.40
C TYR A 139 -3.32 -16.08 -1.11
N GLY A 140 -2.12 -16.07 -1.72
CA GLY A 140 -1.83 -15.57 -3.07
C GLY A 140 -2.49 -16.27 -4.27
N CYS A 141 -3.59 -16.99 -4.07
CA CYS A 141 -4.39 -17.60 -5.12
C CYS A 141 -5.79 -16.96 -5.16
N LEU A 142 -6.25 -16.61 -6.37
CA LEU A 142 -7.61 -16.13 -6.67
C LEU A 142 -8.78 -16.89 -6.03
N LYS A 143 -8.59 -18.16 -5.65
CA LYS A 143 -9.63 -19.02 -5.05
C LYS A 143 -9.35 -19.36 -3.58
N ALA A 144 -8.19 -18.97 -3.05
CA ALA A 144 -7.87 -19.23 -1.66
C ALA A 144 -8.66 -18.27 -0.78
N LYS A 145 -9.37 -18.85 0.19
CA LYS A 145 -10.02 -18.10 1.27
C LYS A 145 -9.04 -17.91 2.40
N GLY A 146 -9.25 -16.88 3.21
CA GLY A 146 -8.40 -16.62 4.38
C GLY A 146 -7.58 -15.35 4.22
N GLY A 147 -7.42 -14.67 5.35
CA GLY A 147 -6.43 -13.62 5.53
C GLY A 147 -5.30 -14.13 6.43
N VAL A 148 -4.09 -13.65 6.16
CA VAL A 148 -2.93 -13.89 7.00
C VAL A 148 -2.23 -12.59 7.31
N TYR A 149 -1.45 -12.61 8.39
CA TYR A 149 -0.56 -11.51 8.74
C TYR A 149 0.80 -12.01 9.21
N CYS A 150 1.78 -11.12 9.11
CA CYS A 150 3.08 -11.27 9.74
C CYS A 150 3.66 -9.89 10.07
N ARG A 151 4.65 -9.86 10.96
CA ARG A 151 5.51 -8.70 11.18
C ARG A 151 6.77 -8.82 10.31
N PRO A 152 7.34 -7.71 9.82
CA PRO A 152 8.68 -7.71 9.26
C PRO A 152 9.68 -8.42 10.17
N GLY A 153 10.32 -9.47 9.66
CA GLY A 153 11.25 -10.31 10.44
C GLY A 153 10.66 -11.63 10.96
N ASP A 154 9.34 -11.81 10.93
CA ASP A 154 8.72 -13.11 11.22
C ASP A 154 9.12 -14.16 10.17
N HIS A 155 9.13 -15.43 10.57
CA HIS A 155 9.49 -16.56 9.71
C HIS A 155 8.28 -17.33 9.15
N SER A 156 7.07 -17.00 9.60
CA SER A 156 5.82 -17.63 9.16
C SER A 156 4.67 -16.65 9.18
N TRP A 157 3.61 -17.02 8.45
CA TRP A 157 2.35 -16.28 8.44
C TRP A 157 1.40 -16.85 9.50
N SER A 158 0.70 -15.95 10.19
CA SER A 158 -0.36 -16.29 11.13
C SER A 158 -1.72 -16.10 10.45
N GLY A 159 -2.61 -17.08 10.61
CA GLY A 159 -3.99 -17.00 10.10
C GLY A 159 -4.82 -15.97 10.86
N ILE A 160 -5.79 -15.37 10.17
CA ILE A 160 -6.80 -14.49 10.75
C ILE A 160 -8.14 -15.24 10.73
N ASP A 161 -8.53 -15.82 11.86
CA ASP A 161 -9.72 -16.69 11.97
C ASP A 161 -11.00 -16.01 11.47
N ALA A 162 -11.17 -14.72 11.76
CA ALA A 162 -12.30 -13.93 11.30
C ALA A 162 -12.43 -13.84 9.78
N LEU A 163 -11.32 -14.07 9.07
CA LEU A 163 -11.25 -14.04 7.61
C LEU A 163 -11.14 -15.45 7.00
N ALA A 164 -11.23 -16.53 7.78
CA ALA A 164 -11.02 -17.90 7.29
C ALA A 164 -11.85 -18.24 6.04
N ASP A 165 -13.07 -17.72 5.97
CA ASP A 165 -13.94 -17.86 4.80
C ASP A 165 -13.90 -16.65 3.84
N CYS A 166 -13.24 -15.55 4.16
CA CYS A 166 -13.24 -14.35 3.33
C CYS A 166 -12.51 -14.57 2.01
N LEU A 167 -13.14 -14.20 0.89
CA LEU A 167 -12.46 -14.09 -0.41
C LEU A 167 -12.03 -12.63 -0.58
N ILE A 168 -10.84 -12.33 -0.11
CA ILE A 168 -10.38 -10.95 0.03
C ILE A 168 -10.28 -10.28 -1.35
N HIS A 169 -11.08 -9.22 -1.55
CA HIS A 169 -11.08 -8.41 -2.75
C HIS A 169 -10.15 -7.19 -2.64
N ARG A 170 -10.10 -6.59 -1.45
CA ARG A 170 -9.27 -5.42 -1.11
C ARG A 170 -8.89 -5.44 0.36
N ILE A 171 -7.69 -4.95 0.64
CA ILE A 171 -7.20 -4.66 2.00
C ILE A 171 -6.71 -3.22 2.00
N VAL A 172 -7.12 -2.44 3.00
CA VAL A 172 -6.66 -1.06 3.19
C VAL A 172 -6.33 -0.83 4.66
N HIS A 173 -5.17 -0.26 4.97
CA HIS A 173 -4.84 0.26 6.28
C HIS A 173 -5.14 1.76 6.37
N LYS A 174 -5.84 2.17 7.42
CA LYS A 174 -6.03 3.58 7.76
C LYS A 174 -6.32 3.75 9.24
N ALA A 175 -5.70 4.76 9.85
CA ALA A 175 -6.06 5.26 11.17
C ALA A 175 -6.18 4.16 12.25
N GLY A 176 -5.18 3.26 12.32
CA GLY A 176 -5.15 2.21 13.36
C GLY A 176 -5.90 0.94 13.01
N SER A 177 -6.40 0.78 11.78
CA SER A 177 -7.20 -0.40 11.41
C SER A 177 -6.97 -0.85 9.98
N PHE A 178 -7.10 -2.16 9.77
CA PHE A 178 -7.25 -2.75 8.44
C PHE A 178 -8.72 -2.91 8.11
N TYR A 179 -9.10 -2.50 6.90
CA TYR A 179 -10.41 -2.65 6.31
C TYR A 179 -10.29 -3.68 5.20
N VAL A 180 -10.98 -4.81 5.37
CA VAL A 180 -10.92 -5.94 4.44
C VAL A 180 -12.29 -6.12 3.80
N LEU A 181 -12.34 -6.02 2.47
CA LEU A 181 -13.55 -6.21 1.68
C LEU A 181 -13.59 -7.65 1.17
N ASP A 182 -14.64 -8.39 1.50
CA ASP A 182 -14.91 -9.70 0.92
C ASP A 182 -15.55 -9.53 -0.46
N TYR A 183 -15.11 -10.29 -1.46
CA TYR A 183 -15.70 -10.32 -2.78
C TYR A 183 -17.11 -10.95 -2.79
N ARG A 184 -17.40 -11.84 -1.83
CA ARG A 184 -18.64 -12.65 -1.84
C ARG A 184 -19.75 -12.05 -1.02
N THR A 185 -19.42 -11.18 -0.07
CA THR A 185 -20.38 -10.63 0.88
C THR A 185 -20.27 -9.11 0.93
N PRO A 186 -21.39 -8.40 1.18
CA PRO A 186 -21.42 -6.95 1.23
C PRO A 186 -20.87 -6.42 2.57
N VAL A 187 -19.68 -6.86 2.95
CA VAL A 187 -19.16 -6.70 4.30
C VAL A 187 -17.72 -6.19 4.27
N PHE A 188 -17.46 -5.17 5.09
CA PHE A 188 -16.13 -4.81 5.55
C PHE A 188 -15.85 -5.45 6.91
N TYR A 189 -14.76 -6.21 6.98
CA TYR A 189 -14.15 -6.60 8.22
C TYR A 189 -13.17 -5.50 8.64
N VAL A 190 -13.28 -5.05 9.88
CA VAL A 190 -12.35 -4.10 10.48
C VAL A 190 -11.49 -4.85 11.48
N LEU A 191 -10.18 -4.80 11.30
CA LEU A 191 -9.19 -5.46 12.14
C LEU A 191 -8.29 -4.42 12.82
N ASP A 192 -7.87 -4.68 14.05
CA ASP A 192 -6.86 -3.87 14.74
C ASP A 192 -5.48 -4.00 14.07
N ASP A 193 -4.69 -2.93 14.04
CA ASP A 193 -3.43 -2.92 13.30
C ASP A 193 -2.18 -3.32 14.10
N LYS A 194 -2.33 -3.51 15.42
CA LYS A 194 -1.29 -4.03 16.32
C LYS A 194 -1.41 -5.54 16.48
N MET A 195 -2.63 -6.04 16.41
CA MET A 195 -2.98 -7.45 16.35
C MET A 195 -4.29 -7.59 15.57
N PRO A 196 -4.31 -8.21 14.38
CA PRO A 196 -5.45 -8.21 13.45
C PRO A 196 -6.62 -9.11 13.87
N ASN A 197 -7.07 -8.92 15.11
CA ASN A 197 -8.33 -9.41 15.63
C ASN A 197 -9.47 -8.57 15.04
N LEU A 198 -10.61 -9.23 14.80
CA LEU A 198 -11.82 -8.57 14.34
C LEU A 198 -12.36 -7.62 15.41
N THR A 199 -12.47 -6.34 15.06
CA THR A 199 -13.03 -5.30 15.95
C THR A 199 -14.47 -4.95 15.55
N ARG A 200 -14.76 -4.96 14.25
CA ARG A 200 -16.09 -4.60 13.74
C ARG A 200 -16.39 -5.25 12.39
N ILE A 201 -17.67 -5.50 12.15
CA ILE A 201 -18.22 -5.86 10.84
C ILE A 201 -19.14 -4.73 10.39
N ILE A 202 -18.90 -4.19 9.19
CA ILE A 202 -19.72 -3.13 8.60
C ILE A 202 -20.42 -3.71 7.37
N ARG A 203 -21.75 -3.66 7.34
CA ARG A 203 -22.53 -4.03 6.15
C ARG A 203 -22.63 -2.86 5.19
N ILE A 204 -22.38 -3.12 3.92
CA ILE A 204 -22.39 -2.16 2.84
C ILE A 204 -23.78 -2.17 2.19
N PRO A 205 -24.50 -1.03 2.17
CA PRO A 205 -25.72 -0.91 1.38
C PRO A 205 -25.39 -0.99 -0.12
N GLN A 206 -26.22 -1.69 -0.91
CA GLN A 206 -26.12 -1.72 -2.38
C GLN A 206 -24.72 -2.11 -2.89
N TYR A 207 -24.32 -3.34 -2.59
CA TYR A 207 -23.01 -3.88 -2.96
C TYR A 207 -23.08 -4.72 -4.22
N ASP A 208 -22.25 -4.37 -5.21
CA ASP A 208 -21.86 -5.28 -6.28
C ASP A 208 -20.33 -5.38 -6.31
N PRO A 209 -19.74 -6.55 -5.98
CA PRO A 209 -18.28 -6.72 -5.93
C PRO A 209 -17.59 -6.40 -7.26
N LYS A 210 -18.29 -6.52 -8.40
CA LYS A 210 -17.70 -6.26 -9.73
C LYS A 210 -17.49 -4.77 -9.99
N TYR A 211 -18.28 -3.92 -9.32
CA TYR A 211 -18.29 -2.49 -9.59
C TYR A 211 -17.95 -1.63 -8.37
N CYS A 212 -17.48 -2.25 -7.30
CA CYS A 212 -16.96 -1.57 -6.13
C CYS A 212 -15.51 -1.15 -6.32
N GLN A 213 -15.21 0.12 -6.05
CA GLN A 213 -13.86 0.66 -6.01
C GLN A 213 -13.62 1.34 -4.66
N LEU A 214 -12.52 0.99 -4.00
CA LEU A 214 -12.12 1.56 -2.73
C LEU A 214 -11.03 2.61 -2.95
N PHE A 215 -11.28 3.82 -2.50
CA PHE A 215 -10.35 4.96 -2.57
C PHE A 215 -9.90 5.33 -1.17
N VAL A 216 -8.59 5.52 -1.01
CA VAL A 216 -7.97 5.93 0.25
C VAL A 216 -7.54 7.38 0.11
N PHE A 217 -8.12 8.24 0.95
CA PHE A 217 -7.77 9.64 1.07
C PHE A 217 -6.96 9.88 2.35
N PRO A 218 -6.26 11.02 2.47
CA PRO A 218 -5.55 11.38 3.69
C PRO A 218 -6.42 11.33 4.95
N ASP A 219 -7.70 11.69 4.85
CA ASP A 219 -8.60 11.81 6.01
C ASP A 219 -9.79 10.84 5.98
N ALA A 220 -9.95 10.07 4.90
CA ALA A 220 -11.13 9.23 4.71
C ALA A 220 -10.84 7.99 3.86
N ILE A 221 -11.73 7.01 3.96
CA ILE A 221 -11.84 5.93 2.98
C ILE A 221 -13.21 6.10 2.31
N LEU A 222 -13.22 6.09 0.98
CA LEU A 222 -14.44 6.16 0.18
C LEU A 222 -14.62 4.86 -0.60
N LEU A 223 -15.75 4.20 -0.38
CA LEU A 223 -16.20 3.13 -1.26
C LEU A 223 -17.14 3.73 -2.31
N SER A 224 -16.77 3.60 -3.58
CA SER A 224 -17.62 3.94 -4.73
C SER A 224 -18.20 2.67 -5.33
N THR A 225 -19.48 2.71 -5.69
CA THR A 225 -20.12 1.68 -6.50
C THR A 225 -20.55 2.31 -7.82
N HIS A 226 -20.03 1.81 -8.93
CA HIS A 226 -20.44 2.27 -10.25
C HIS A 226 -21.49 1.33 -10.82
N TYR A 227 -22.50 1.85 -11.52
CA TYR A 227 -23.41 1.02 -12.30
C TYR A 227 -23.36 1.52 -13.73
N TYR A 228 -23.10 0.63 -14.68
CA TYR A 228 -23.29 0.96 -16.08
C TYR A 228 -24.80 1.15 -16.32
N ARG A 229 -25.16 2.15 -17.13
CA ARG A 229 -26.56 2.58 -17.34
C ARG A 229 -27.51 1.47 -17.82
N ASN A 230 -26.97 0.33 -18.28
CA ASN A 230 -27.71 -0.84 -18.75
C ASN A 230 -27.83 -1.97 -17.72
N GLU A 231 -27.23 -1.81 -16.53
CA GLU A 231 -27.19 -2.81 -15.44
C GLU A 231 -27.50 -2.15 -14.09
N LEU A 232 -28.55 -1.31 -14.05
CA LEU A 232 -29.09 -0.89 -12.76
C LEU A 232 -29.53 -2.15 -11.99
N PRO A 233 -29.15 -2.31 -10.72
CA PRO A 233 -29.76 -3.33 -9.87
C PRO A 233 -31.27 -3.11 -9.93
N THR A 234 -32.03 -4.19 -10.06
CA THR A 234 -33.47 -4.15 -9.80
C THR A 234 -33.64 -3.59 -8.38
N LEU A 235 -33.91 -2.28 -8.30
CA LEU A 235 -34.25 -1.59 -7.08
C LEU A 235 -35.40 -2.38 -6.45
N MET A 236 -35.15 -2.95 -5.27
CA MET A 236 -36.25 -3.41 -4.42
C MET A 236 -37.21 -2.23 -4.27
N PRO A 237 -38.52 -2.39 -4.54
CA PRO A 237 -39.41 -1.25 -4.60
C PRO A 237 -39.53 -0.61 -3.22
N ASN A 238 -39.23 0.69 -3.18
CA ASN A 238 -39.74 1.70 -2.26
C ASN A 238 -39.47 1.52 -0.75
N SER A 239 -38.58 2.35 -0.21
CA SER A 239 -38.99 3.42 0.73
C SER A 239 -37.78 4.24 1.20
N PHE A 240 -37.35 5.21 0.41
CA PHE A 240 -36.75 6.43 0.96
C PHE A 240 -36.93 7.55 -0.07
N ASP A 241 -37.90 8.42 0.19
CA ASP A 241 -38.14 9.64 -0.57
C ASP A 241 -37.63 10.83 0.27
N PRO A 242 -36.52 11.49 -0.11
CA PRO A 242 -35.96 12.59 0.65
C PRO A 242 -36.78 13.90 0.54
N MET A 243 -37.81 13.96 -0.31
CA MET A 243 -38.54 15.19 -0.62
C MET A 243 -39.84 15.39 0.19
N LYS A 244 -40.11 14.56 1.21
CA LYS A 244 -41.32 14.68 2.06
C LYS A 244 -41.14 15.38 3.41
N GLN A 245 -40.04 16.10 3.66
CA GLN A 245 -39.84 16.87 4.91
C GLN A 245 -39.78 18.40 4.77
N LEU A 246 -40.23 18.96 3.64
CA LEU A 246 -40.40 20.41 3.52
C LEU A 246 -41.78 20.75 2.92
N SER A 247 -42.79 20.70 3.78
CA SER A 247 -44.06 21.45 3.68
C SER A 247 -44.71 21.52 5.04
#